data_AF-A0A918IGH5-F1
#
_entry.id   AF-A0A918IGH5-F1
#
_cell.length_a   1.000
_cell.length_b   1.000
_cell.length_c   1.000
_cell.angle_alpha   90.00
_cell.angle_beta   90.00
_cell.angle_gamma   90.00
#
_symmetry.space_group_name_H-M   'P 1'
#
loop_
_entity.id
_entity.type
_entity.pdbx_description
1 polymer ?
#
loop_
_entity_poly.entity_id
_entity_poly.type
_entity_poly.pdbx_seq_one_letter_code
_entity_poly.pdbx_strand_id
1 'polypeptide(L)' 'MTEAVPTDPRAEAGRGRVALWLDPDDLRWLARHCCCPDDAEEEAADRCARLRFRAGAALHKNGLSG' A
#
# COMPACT_ATOMS: atom_id res chain seq x y z
N MET A 1 -21.40 2.39 4.56
CA MET A 1 -19.99 2.60 4.16
C MET A 1 -19.40 3.59 5.15
N THR A 2 -18.37 3.20 5.90
CA THR A 2 -17.60 4.14 6.73
C THR A 2 -16.83 5.05 5.78
N GLU A 3 -17.06 6.35 5.89
CA GLU A 3 -16.36 7.35 5.10
C GLU A 3 -14.86 7.29 5.45
N ALA A 4 -14.01 7.01 4.46
CA ALA A 4 -12.58 6.90 4.66
C ALA A 4 -12.03 8.29 5.03
N VAL A 5 -11.46 8.43 6.24
CA VAL A 5 -10.83 9.68 6.65
C VAL A 5 -9.63 9.94 5.74
N PRO A 6 -9.58 11.09 5.03
CA PRO A 6 -8.46 11.41 4.16
C PRO A 6 -7.14 11.41 4.95
N THR A 7 -6.11 10.80 4.38
CA THR A 7 -4.76 10.85 4.94
C THR A 7 -4.26 12.30 4.92
N ASP A 8 -3.82 12.85 6.05
CA ASP A 8 -3.32 14.23 6.13
C ASP A 8 -1.92 14.34 5.47
N PRO A 9 -1.79 15.03 4.32
CA PRO A 9 -0.50 15.14 3.64
C PRO A 9 0.59 15.85 4.45
N ARG A 10 0.23 16.77 5.36
CA ARG A 10 1.24 17.47 6.20
C ARG A 10 1.77 16.56 7.29
N ALA A 11 0.89 15.80 7.94
CA ALA A 11 1.29 14.82 8.94
C ALA A 11 2.19 13.72 8.34
N GLU A 12 1.90 13.30 7.11
CA GLU A 12 2.72 12.32 6.39
C GLU A 12 4.10 12.88 6.01
N ALA A 13 4.15 14.11 5.48
CA ALA A 13 5.41 14.77 5.14
C ALA A 13 6.32 14.93 6.37
N GLY A 14 5.76 15.28 7.53
CA GLY A 14 6.51 15.35 8.80
C GLY A 14 7.10 14.02 9.27
N ARG A 15 6.61 12.89 8.72
CA ARG A 15 7.11 11.53 8.98
C ARG A 15 8.02 11.01 7.85
N GLY A 16 8.38 11.85 6.87
CA GLY A 16 9.15 11.45 5.69
C GLY A 16 8.38 10.55 4.73
N ARG A 17 7.04 10.61 4.76
CA ARG A 17 6.14 9.83 3.91
C ARG A 17 5.41 10.72 2.92
N VAL A 18 4.97 10.14 1.82
CA VAL A 18 4.14 10.83 0.83
C VAL A 18 2.71 10.33 0.98
N ALA A 19 1.77 11.26 1.17
CA ALA A 19 0.36 10.93 1.09
C ALA A 19 -0.01 10.65 -0.37
N LEU A 20 -0.50 9.45 -0.63
CA LEU A 20 -0.93 8.98 -1.93
C LEU A 20 -2.32 8.37 -1.78
N TRP A 21 -3.26 8.82 -2.61
CA TRP A 21 -4.58 8.22 -2.72
C TRP A 21 -4.58 7.25 -3.90
N LEU A 22 -5.04 6.03 -3.64
CA LEU A 22 -5.21 4.98 -4.63
C LEU A 22 -6.65 4.48 -4.54
N ASP A 23 -7.21 4.12 -5.69
CA ASP A 23 -8.49 3.43 -5.72
C ASP A 23 -8.35 2.02 -5.09
N PRO A 24 -9.40 1.46 -4.45
CA PRO A 24 -9.37 0.09 -3.99
C PRO A 24 -8.91 -0.95 -5.02
N ASP A 25 -9.22 -0.77 -6.31
CA ASP A 25 -8.77 -1.68 -7.37
C ASP A 25 -7.27 -1.59 -7.60
N ASP A 26 -6.69 -0.39 -7.57
CA ASP A 26 -5.24 -0.19 -7.64
C ASP A 26 -4.55 -0.83 -6.42
N LEU A 27 -5.14 -0.72 -5.24
CA LEU A 27 -4.62 -1.39 -4.03
C LEU A 27 -4.69 -2.91 -4.14
N ARG A 28 -5.78 -3.47 -4.71
CA ARG A 28 -5.91 -4.92 -4.95
C ARG A 28 -4.87 -5.40 -5.95
N TRP A 29 -4.61 -4.61 -6.98
CA TRP A 29 -3.57 -4.91 -7.96
C TRP A 29 -2.20 -4.89 -7.31
N LEU A 30 -1.86 -3.82 -6.57
CA LEU A 30 -0.57 -3.64 -5.91
C LEU A 30 -0.29 -4.70 -4.84
N ALA A 31 -1.33 -5.12 -4.09
CA ALA A 31 -1.23 -6.20 -3.11
C ALA A 31 -0.81 -7.54 -3.72
N ARG A 32 -1.07 -7.75 -5.02
CA ARG A 32 -0.81 -9.01 -5.75
C ARG A 32 0.35 -8.93 -6.74
N HIS A 33 0.57 -7.78 -7.38
CA HIS A 33 1.40 -7.67 -8.60
C HIS A 33 2.54 -6.64 -8.50
N CYS A 34 3.05 -6.37 -7.31
CA CYS A 34 4.24 -5.51 -7.16
C CYS A 34 5.40 -6.06 -8.02
N CYS A 35 6.00 -5.19 -8.86
CA CYS A 35 6.96 -5.51 -9.93
C CYS A 35 8.34 -6.02 -9.46
N CYS A 36 8.39 -6.98 -8.54
CA CYS A 36 9.64 -7.62 -8.17
C CYS A 36 10.04 -8.66 -9.22
N PRO A 37 11.24 -8.57 -9.81
CA PRO A 37 11.84 -9.66 -10.56
C PRO A 37 11.93 -10.93 -9.69
N ASP A 38 11.83 -12.10 -10.32
CA ASP A 38 11.99 -13.39 -9.61
C ASP A 38 13.41 -13.57 -9.05
N ASP A 39 14.40 -12.89 -9.64
CA ASP A 39 15.81 -12.85 -9.26
C ASP A 39 16.19 -11.59 -8.48
N ALA A 40 15.21 -10.88 -7.91
CA ALA A 40 15.45 -9.67 -7.14
C ALA A 40 16.39 -9.93 -5.95
N GLU A 41 17.35 -9.03 -5.75
CA GLU A 41 18.15 -8.99 -4.53
C GLU A 41 17.25 -8.87 -3.28
N GLU A 42 17.73 -9.36 -2.14
CA GLU A 42 16.97 -9.43 -0.88
C GLU A 42 16.33 -8.08 -0.50
N GLU A 43 17.06 -6.98 -0.66
CA GLU A 43 16.55 -5.63 -0.36
C GLU A 43 15.34 -5.26 -1.25
N ALA A 44 15.36 -5.64 -2.52
CA ALA A 44 14.26 -5.41 -3.44
C ALA A 44 13.07 -6.31 -3.14
N ALA A 45 13.30 -7.58 -2.84
CA ALA A 45 12.27 -8.53 -2.40
C ALA A 45 11.55 -8.03 -1.13
N ASP A 46 12.31 -7.56 -0.15
CA ASP A 46 11.80 -6.99 1.10
C ASP A 46 10.98 -5.73 0.87
N ARG A 47 11.45 -4.85 -0.03
CA ARG A 47 10.69 -3.65 -0.43
C ARG A 47 9.35 -4.03 -1.04
N CYS A 48 9.30 -5.00 -1.94
CA CYS A 48 8.05 -5.47 -2.51
C CYS A 48 7.12 -6.13 -1.48
N ALA A 49 7.66 -6.92 -0.57
CA ALA A 49 6.88 -7.54 0.50
C ALA A 49 6.22 -6.48 1.38
N ARG A 50 6.95 -5.43 1.77
CA ARG A 50 6.40 -4.30 2.52
C ARG A 50 5.31 -3.56 1.76
N LEU A 51 5.47 -3.34 0.45
CA LEU A 51 4.45 -2.67 -0.38
C LEU A 51 3.17 -3.51 -0.48
N ARG A 52 3.30 -4.81 -0.82
CA ARG A 52 2.16 -5.74 -0.89
C ARG A 52 1.42 -5.83 0.44
N PHE A 53 2.15 -5.96 1.54
CA PHE A 53 1.58 -5.99 2.89
C PHE A 53 0.81 -4.70 3.21
N ARG A 54 1.37 -3.53 2.93
CA ARG A 54 0.71 -2.25 3.21
C ARG A 54 -0.56 -2.07 2.39
N ALA A 55 -0.54 -2.46 1.11
CA ALA A 55 -1.73 -2.44 0.26
C ALA A 55 -2.83 -3.38 0.78
N GLY A 56 -2.46 -4.62 1.13
CA GLY A 56 -3.38 -5.59 1.75
C GLY A 56 -3.96 -5.11 3.09
N ALA A 57 -3.12 -4.53 3.95
CA ALA A 57 -3.54 -3.97 5.23
C ALA A 57 -4.49 -2.78 5.06
N ALA A 58 -4.29 -1.94 4.04
CA ALA A 58 -5.21 -0.84 3.73
C ALA A 58 -6.59 -1.38 3.31
N LEU A 59 -6.63 -2.41 2.45
CA LEU A 59 -7.88 -3.08 2.08
C LEU A 59 -8.56 -3.72 3.30
N HIS A 60 -7.81 -4.42 4.14
CA HIS A 60 -8.33 -5.08 5.33
C HIS A 60 -8.98 -4.11 6.32
N LYS A 61 -8.29 -3.00 6.64
CA LYS A 61 -8.80 -1.98 7.56
C LYS A 61 -10.08 -1.31 7.08
N ASN A 62 -10.34 -1.33 5.78
CA ASN A 62 -11.55 -0.76 5.18
C ASN A 62 -12.62 -1.82 4.86
N GLY A 63 -12.44 -3.08 5.26
CA GLY A 63 -13.39 -4.15 4.99
C GLY A 63 -13.47 -4.56 3.51
N LEU A 64 -12.43 -4.27 2.73
CA LEU A 64 -12.35 -4.53 1.28
C LEU A 64 -11.47 -5.74 0.93
N SER A 65 -10.96 -6.45 1.94
CA SER A 65 -10.26 -7.72 1.78
C SER A 65 -11.27 -8.88 1.79
N GLY A 66 -11.41 -9.56 0.66
CA GLY A 66 -12.23 -10.76 0.44
C GLY A 66 -11.59 -11.64 -0.62
#